data_AF-A0A1G2PH40-F1
#
_entry.id   AF-A0A1G2PH40-F1
#
_cell.length_a   1.000
_cell.length_b   1.000
_cell.length_c   1.000
_cell.angle_alpha   90.00
_cell.angle_beta   90.00
_cell.angle_gamma   90.00
#
_symmetry.space_group_name_H-M   'P 1'
#
loop_
_entity.id
_entity.type
_entity.pdbx_description
1 polymer ?
#
loop_
_entity_poly.entity_id
_entity_poly.type
_entity_poly.pdbx_seq_one_letter_code
_entity_poly.pdbx_strand_id
1 'polypeptide(L)'
;MKAVLIIIIGSLVIFGFYNYFIKDSLKHINVENDSVTVDVEDYLVKFSVLGEFRETYMLFGGEYFNDKKLISPIILNGLILVDAKDIYTRYPDFHRCTSPGAELAKPKVKDLNLIPADESVLNELKMTIEEYENNFENKGDRVCVSLTGKTLDIQSAEVPGQNIDVKEHLQSRTFHLINSSERINCKSLLD
;
A
#
# COMPACT_ATOMS: atom_id res chain seq x y z
N MET A 1 -37.18 10.02 -38.21
CA MET A 1 -36.25 8.99 -37.68
C MET A 1 -34.80 9.50 -37.78
N LYS A 2 -34.35 10.39 -36.88
CA LYS A 2 -32.95 10.91 -36.84
C LYS A 2 -32.53 11.37 -35.43
N ALA A 3 -32.87 10.63 -34.37
CA ALA A 3 -32.61 11.09 -32.99
C ALA A 3 -32.05 10.03 -32.03
N VAL A 4 -31.60 8.87 -32.53
CA VAL A 4 -31.14 7.76 -31.66
C VAL A 4 -29.61 7.52 -31.74
N LEU A 5 -28.90 8.20 -32.65
CA LEU A 5 -27.47 7.92 -32.88
C LEU A 5 -26.49 8.72 -32.00
N ILE A 6 -26.95 9.68 -31.21
CA ILE A 6 -26.07 10.61 -30.47
C ILE A 6 -25.67 10.08 -29.08
N ILE A 7 -26.42 9.11 -28.51
CA ILE A 7 -26.19 8.63 -27.13
C ILE A 7 -25.06 7.57 -27.04
N ILE A 8 -24.76 6.87 -28.14
CA ILE A 8 -23.75 5.79 -28.15
C ILE A 8 -22.31 6.35 -28.26
N ILE A 9 -22.13 7.53 -28.87
CA ILE A 9 -20.79 8.14 -29.02
C ILE A 9 -20.34 8.81 -27.71
N GLY A 10 -21.25 9.43 -26.96
CA GLY A 10 -20.92 10.07 -25.68
C GLY A 10 -20.48 9.07 -24.60
N SER A 11 -21.08 7.88 -24.57
CA SER A 11 -20.73 6.83 -23.59
C SER A 11 -19.36 6.22 -23.85
N LEU A 12 -18.94 6.07 -25.11
CA LEU A 12 -17.62 5.55 -25.46
C LEU A 12 -16.49 6.54 -25.16
N VAL A 13 -16.72 7.85 -25.35
CA VAL A 13 -15.71 8.88 -25.02
C VAL A 13 -15.53 8.99 -23.51
N ILE A 14 -16.61 8.89 -22.71
CA ILE A 14 -16.51 8.91 -21.25
C ILE A 14 -15.78 7.65 -20.74
N PHE A 15 -16.08 6.47 -21.29
CA PHE A 15 -15.39 5.23 -20.89
C PHE A 15 -13.91 5.21 -21.32
N GLY A 16 -13.60 5.80 -22.48
CA GLY A 16 -12.23 6.00 -22.97
C GLY A 16 -11.43 6.98 -22.11
N PHE A 17 -12.04 8.10 -21.69
CA PHE A 17 -11.40 9.08 -20.81
C PHE A 17 -11.20 8.54 -19.39
N TYR A 18 -12.16 7.76 -18.87
CA TYR A 18 -12.05 7.14 -17.54
C TYR A 18 -10.91 6.12 -17.51
N ASN A 19 -10.78 5.28 -18.55
CA ASN A 19 -9.67 4.35 -18.67
C ASN A 19 -8.33 5.02 -18.96
N TYR A 20 -8.32 6.18 -19.63
CA TYR A 20 -7.09 6.95 -19.84
C TYR A 20 -6.56 7.57 -18.55
N PHE A 21 -7.44 8.05 -17.67
CA PHE A 21 -7.06 8.57 -16.35
C PHE A 21 -6.59 7.50 -15.37
N ILE A 22 -7.14 6.27 -15.44
CA ILE A 22 -6.70 5.15 -14.60
C ILE A 22 -5.34 4.60 -15.05
N LYS A 23 -4.99 4.73 -16.33
CA LYS A 23 -3.73 4.19 -16.87
C LYS A 23 -2.47 4.97 -16.44
N ASP A 24 -2.63 6.12 -15.79
CA ASP A 24 -1.57 7.10 -15.53
C ASP A 24 -1.26 7.28 -14.03
N SER A 25 -1.79 6.41 -13.16
CA SER A 25 -1.56 6.41 -11.70
C SER A 25 -0.30 5.64 -11.30
N LEU A 26 0.10 4.64 -12.08
CA LEU A 26 1.25 3.81 -11.74
C LEU A 26 2.54 4.40 -12.27
N LYS A 27 3.48 4.48 -11.35
CA LYS A 27 4.85 4.84 -11.62
C LYS A 27 5.49 3.82 -12.55
N HIS A 28 6.41 4.29 -13.37
CA HIS A 28 7.30 3.38 -14.06
C HIS A 28 8.24 2.75 -13.03
N ILE A 29 8.04 1.45 -12.78
CA ILE A 29 8.87 0.64 -11.90
C ILE A 29 9.69 -0.28 -12.79
N ASN A 30 11.02 -0.16 -12.70
CA ASN A 30 11.94 -1.12 -13.29
C ASN A 30 12.51 -2.00 -12.18
N VAL A 31 12.45 -3.32 -12.36
CA VAL A 31 12.97 -4.30 -11.40
C VAL A 31 14.07 -5.09 -12.09
N GLU A 32 15.30 -4.88 -11.63
CA GLU A 32 16.45 -5.72 -11.95
C GLU A 32 16.79 -6.54 -10.70
N ASN A 33 17.41 -7.72 -10.85
CA ASN A 33 17.51 -8.74 -9.77
C ASN A 33 17.65 -8.18 -8.34
N ASP A 34 18.64 -7.31 -8.14
CA ASP A 34 19.00 -6.74 -6.84
C ASP A 34 18.69 -5.24 -6.70
N SER A 35 18.02 -4.63 -7.70
CA SER A 35 17.71 -3.20 -7.70
C SER A 35 16.30 -2.89 -8.19
N VAL A 36 15.68 -1.88 -7.60
CA VAL A 36 14.38 -1.36 -8.05
C VAL A 36 14.55 0.11 -8.37
N THR A 37 14.12 0.55 -9.54
CA THR A 37 14.04 1.97 -9.89
C THR A 37 12.58 2.38 -9.97
N VAL A 38 12.23 3.47 -9.31
CA VAL A 38 10.89 4.03 -9.29
C VAL A 38 10.94 5.45 -9.82
N ASP A 39 10.16 5.71 -10.87
CA ASP A 39 9.98 7.06 -11.40
C ASP A 39 8.98 7.85 -10.55
N VAL A 40 9.44 8.97 -9.99
CA VAL A 40 8.70 9.85 -9.09
C VAL A 40 8.69 11.27 -9.65
N GLU A 41 8.14 11.44 -10.85
CA GLU A 41 7.89 12.71 -11.58
C GLU A 41 9.10 13.66 -11.66
N ASP A 42 9.48 14.26 -10.53
CA ASP A 42 10.62 15.16 -10.37
C ASP A 42 11.97 14.42 -10.17
N TYR A 43 11.97 13.15 -9.75
CA TYR A 43 13.20 12.38 -9.49
C TYR A 43 13.04 10.86 -9.71
N LEU A 44 14.16 10.17 -9.97
CA LEU A 44 14.25 8.71 -10.04
C LEU A 44 14.84 8.18 -8.74
N VAL A 45 14.11 7.31 -8.05
CA VAL A 45 14.61 6.67 -6.83
C VAL A 45 15.14 5.29 -7.18
N LYS A 46 16.41 5.03 -6.85
CA LYS A 46 17.03 3.71 -6.94
C LYS A 46 17.07 3.08 -5.56
N PHE A 47 16.69 1.82 -5.51
CA PHE A 47 16.68 1.01 -4.30
C PHE A 47 17.57 -0.21 -4.46
N SER A 48 18.17 -0.64 -3.35
CA SER A 48 18.70 -2.00 -3.20
C SER A 48 17.63 -2.90 -2.59
N VAL A 49 17.53 -4.13 -3.09
CA VAL A 49 16.68 -5.16 -2.48
C VAL A 49 17.40 -5.75 -1.27
N LEU A 50 16.83 -5.61 -0.08
CA LEU A 50 17.37 -6.19 1.15
C LEU A 50 16.97 -7.66 1.35
N GLY A 51 15.81 -8.05 0.79
CA GLY A 51 15.28 -9.41 0.88
C GLY A 51 13.82 -9.49 0.48
N GLU A 52 13.36 -10.71 0.28
CA GLU A 52 11.94 -11.00 0.06
C GLU A 52 11.24 -11.24 1.41
N PHE A 53 9.96 -10.90 1.47
CA PHE A 53 9.14 -11.19 2.63
C PHE A 53 7.76 -11.71 2.22
N ARG A 54 7.18 -12.51 3.11
CA ARG A 54 5.79 -12.96 3.04
C ARG A 54 5.23 -12.93 4.44
N GLU A 55 4.40 -11.93 4.71
CA GLU A 55 3.91 -11.65 6.06
C GLU A 55 2.43 -11.34 6.03
N THR A 56 1.73 -11.66 7.12
CA THR A 56 0.33 -11.27 7.32
C THR A 56 0.26 -10.23 8.42
N TYR A 57 -0.47 -9.15 8.16
CA TYR A 57 -0.64 -8.03 9.07
C TYR A 57 -2.10 -7.85 9.44
N MET A 58 -2.37 -7.65 10.73
CA MET A 58 -3.62 -7.09 11.21
C MET A 58 -3.57 -5.57 11.08
N LEU A 59 -4.59 -4.96 10.47
CA LEU A 59 -4.60 -3.53 10.16
C LEU A 59 -5.14 -2.67 11.31
N PHE A 60 -4.48 -1.55 11.51
CA PHE A 60 -4.80 -0.48 12.46
C PHE A 60 -5.00 0.88 11.79
N GLY A 61 -4.86 0.92 10.46
CA GLY A 61 -4.94 2.14 9.66
C GLY A 61 -4.37 1.90 8.27
N GLY A 62 -4.69 2.81 7.37
CA GLY A 62 -4.07 2.88 6.07
C GLY A 62 -4.52 4.14 5.33
N GLU A 63 -3.72 4.58 4.38
CA GLU A 63 -4.00 5.75 3.57
C GLU A 63 -3.49 5.54 2.14
N TYR A 64 -4.26 6.03 1.18
CA TYR A 64 -3.88 6.11 -0.23
C TYR A 64 -3.69 7.57 -0.63
N PHE A 65 -2.54 7.87 -1.20
CA PHE A 65 -2.19 9.18 -1.71
C PHE A 65 -2.16 9.18 -3.24
N ASN A 66 -2.95 10.05 -3.85
CA ASN A 66 -2.96 10.26 -5.30
C ASN A 66 -1.90 11.27 -5.78
N ASP A 67 -0.82 11.43 -5.01
CA ASP A 67 0.28 12.35 -5.34
C ASP A 67 1.42 11.59 -6.00
N LYS A 68 1.68 11.90 -7.27
CA LYS A 68 2.75 11.27 -8.07
C LYS A 68 4.15 11.55 -7.51
N LYS A 69 4.30 12.59 -6.68
CA LYS A 69 5.57 13.00 -6.04
C LYS A 69 5.95 12.19 -4.81
N LEU A 70 5.03 11.38 -4.28
CA LEU A 70 5.28 10.52 -3.11
C LEU A 70 5.79 9.16 -3.55
N ILE A 71 6.98 8.75 -3.11
CA ILE A 71 7.62 7.47 -3.45
C ILE A 71 6.65 6.29 -3.31
N SER A 72 6.01 6.15 -2.15
CA SER A 72 4.98 5.15 -1.85
C SER A 72 3.58 5.79 -1.85
N PRO A 73 2.67 5.39 -2.76
CA PRO A 73 1.30 5.92 -2.77
C PRO A 73 0.41 5.30 -1.69
N ILE A 74 0.84 4.21 -1.03
CA ILE A 74 0.06 3.52 0.00
C ILE A 74 0.89 3.46 1.28
N ILE A 75 0.27 3.79 2.41
CA ILE A 75 0.80 3.51 3.75
C ILE A 75 -0.20 2.62 4.48
N LEU A 76 0.25 1.51 5.07
CA LEU A 76 -0.57 0.70 5.98
C LEU A 76 0.03 0.70 7.38
N ASN A 77 -0.79 0.84 8.42
CA ASN A 77 -0.38 0.65 9.80
C ASN A 77 -0.74 -0.79 10.21
N GLY A 78 0.27 -1.66 10.29
CA GLY A 78 0.07 -3.10 10.45
C GLY A 78 0.79 -3.67 11.67
N LEU A 79 0.15 -4.62 12.35
CA LEU A 79 0.77 -5.50 13.34
C LEU A 79 0.96 -6.89 12.74
N ILE A 80 2.17 -7.45 12.76
CA ILE A 80 2.41 -8.80 12.22
C ILE A 80 1.55 -9.81 12.98
N LEU A 81 0.98 -10.78 12.27
CA LEU A 81 0.01 -11.74 12.81
C LEU A 81 0.54 -12.52 14.01
N VAL A 82 1.84 -12.85 14.05
CA VAL A 82 2.45 -13.55 15.19
C VAL A 82 2.34 -12.74 16.48
N ASP A 83 2.59 -11.43 16.41
CA ASP A 83 2.45 -10.52 17.55
C ASP A 83 0.98 -10.29 17.89
N ALA A 84 0.13 -10.18 16.87
CA ALA A 84 -1.32 -10.05 17.06
C ALA A 84 -1.88 -11.26 17.84
N LYS A 85 -1.48 -12.49 17.50
CA LYS A 85 -1.87 -13.72 18.20
C LYS A 85 -1.42 -13.76 19.65
N ASP A 86 -0.15 -13.42 19.91
CA ASP A 86 0.40 -13.41 21.27
C ASP A 86 -0.36 -12.44 22.20
N ILE A 87 -0.73 -11.27 21.67
CA ILE A 87 -1.49 -10.29 22.43
C ILE A 87 -2.95 -10.74 22.57
N TYR A 88 -3.56 -11.23 21.48
CA TYR A 88 -4.96 -11.68 21.45
C TYR A 88 -5.26 -12.76 22.48
N THR A 89 -4.33 -13.70 22.68
CA THR A 89 -4.45 -14.79 23.67
C THR A 89 -4.75 -14.27 25.09
N ARG A 90 -4.25 -13.07 25.43
CA ARG A 90 -4.44 -12.44 26.75
C ARG A 90 -5.46 -11.30 26.73
N TYR A 91 -5.56 -10.60 25.60
CA TYR A 91 -6.39 -9.41 25.43
C TYR A 91 -7.12 -9.46 24.08
N PRO A 92 -8.24 -10.19 23.94
CA PRO A 92 -8.96 -10.30 22.67
C PRO A 92 -9.44 -8.94 22.09
N ASP A 93 -9.55 -7.93 22.94
CA ASP A 93 -9.97 -6.58 22.60
C ASP A 93 -8.81 -5.59 22.42
N PHE A 94 -7.56 -6.06 22.32
CA PHE A 94 -6.35 -5.20 22.25
C PHE A 94 -6.35 -4.17 21.13
N HIS A 95 -7.15 -4.41 20.10
CA HIS A 95 -7.35 -3.49 18.99
C HIS A 95 -8.12 -2.23 19.39
N ARG A 96 -8.77 -2.20 20.56
CA ARG A 96 -9.46 -1.03 21.11
C ARG A 96 -8.45 -0.20 21.89
N CYS A 97 -8.36 1.10 21.60
CA CYS A 97 -7.42 2.01 22.26
C CYS A 97 -7.52 2.03 23.80
N THR A 98 -8.67 1.64 24.37
CA THR A 98 -8.89 1.58 25.82
C THR A 98 -8.49 0.25 26.47
N SER A 99 -8.15 -0.78 25.67
CA SER A 99 -7.75 -2.08 26.18
C SER A 99 -6.31 -2.02 26.72
N PRO A 100 -6.00 -2.69 27.85
CA PRO A 100 -4.61 -2.88 28.28
C PRO A 100 -3.72 -3.53 27.21
N GLY A 101 -4.30 -4.36 26.32
CA GLY A 101 -3.57 -4.95 25.21
C GLY A 101 -3.12 -3.94 24.15
N ALA A 102 -3.78 -2.77 24.06
CA ALA A 102 -3.41 -1.73 23.10
C ALA A 102 -2.01 -1.17 23.37
N GLU A 103 -1.63 -1.02 24.64
CA GLU A 103 -0.28 -0.58 25.03
C GLU A 103 0.81 -1.59 24.64
N LEU A 104 0.46 -2.89 24.53
CA LEU A 104 1.36 -3.93 24.03
C LEU A 104 1.45 -3.93 22.50
N ALA A 105 0.35 -3.62 21.81
CA ALA A 105 0.29 -3.61 20.36
C ALA A 105 0.93 -2.37 19.75
N LYS A 106 0.66 -1.18 20.32
CA LYS A 106 1.11 0.12 19.82
C LYS A 106 2.60 0.18 19.45
N PRO A 107 3.57 -0.25 20.29
CA PRO A 107 4.99 -0.20 19.92
C PRO A 107 5.39 -1.23 18.84
N LYS A 108 4.52 -2.18 18.51
CA LYS A 108 4.76 -3.22 17.50
C LYS A 108 4.04 -2.95 16.17
N VAL A 109 3.07 -2.04 16.14
CA VAL A 109 2.46 -1.55 14.90
C VAL A 109 3.53 -0.81 14.10
N LYS A 110 3.64 -1.15 12.82
CA LYS A 110 4.60 -0.55 11.90
C LYS A 110 3.88 0.18 10.77
N ASP A 111 4.48 1.27 10.33
CA ASP A 111 4.10 1.96 9.10
C ASP A 111 4.78 1.27 7.91
N LEU A 112 3.98 0.67 7.04
CA LEU A 112 4.43 0.00 5.84
C LEU A 112 4.29 0.97 4.66
N ASN A 113 5.40 1.55 4.19
CA ASN A 113 5.42 2.38 3.00
C ASN A 113 5.44 1.46 1.76
N LEU A 114 4.31 1.34 1.08
CA LEU A 114 4.08 0.34 0.03
C LEU A 114 4.18 0.96 -1.37
N ILE A 115 4.93 0.30 -2.23
CA ILE A 115 5.03 0.57 -3.66
C ILE A 115 4.38 -0.62 -4.37
N PRO A 116 3.16 -0.49 -4.91
CA PRO A 116 2.51 -1.59 -5.62
C PRO A 116 3.27 -1.90 -6.92
N ALA A 117 3.51 -3.18 -7.20
CA ALA A 117 4.22 -3.58 -8.43
C ALA A 117 3.37 -3.38 -9.70
N ASP A 118 2.05 -3.40 -9.57
CA ASP A 118 1.10 -3.19 -10.68
C ASP A 118 -0.27 -2.68 -10.20
N GLU A 119 -1.18 -2.49 -11.16
CA GLU A 119 -2.52 -1.90 -10.95
C GLU A 119 -3.45 -2.84 -10.18
N SER A 120 -3.25 -4.15 -10.34
CA SER A 120 -4.02 -5.14 -9.61
C SER A 120 -3.67 -5.08 -8.14
N VAL A 121 -2.38 -5.02 -7.81
CA VAL A 121 -1.91 -4.87 -6.42
C VAL A 121 -2.38 -3.54 -5.83
N LEU A 122 -2.27 -2.44 -6.57
CA LEU A 122 -2.73 -1.13 -6.10
C LEU A 122 -4.23 -1.15 -5.76
N ASN A 123 -5.06 -1.68 -6.67
CA ASN A 123 -6.50 -1.72 -6.44
C ASN A 123 -6.88 -2.65 -5.28
N GLU A 124 -6.18 -3.77 -5.12
CA GLU A 124 -6.40 -4.66 -3.97
C GLU A 124 -6.01 -3.99 -2.65
N LEU A 125 -4.91 -3.24 -2.60
CA LEU A 125 -4.52 -2.45 -1.42
C LEU A 125 -5.54 -1.34 -1.10
N LYS A 126 -6.06 -0.65 -2.12
CA LYS A 126 -7.11 0.37 -1.93
C LYS A 126 -8.39 -0.22 -1.36
N MET A 127 -8.89 -1.31 -1.95
CA MET A 127 -10.07 -2.02 -1.43
C MET A 127 -9.83 -2.56 -0.01
N THR A 128 -8.58 -2.88 0.35
CA THR A 128 -8.21 -3.27 1.73
C THR A 128 -8.32 -2.11 2.72
N ILE A 129 -7.89 -0.91 2.33
CA ILE A 129 -8.06 0.29 3.15
C ILE A 129 -9.55 0.61 3.30
N GLU A 130 -10.31 0.58 2.21
CA GLU A 130 -11.75 0.83 2.21
C GLU A 130 -12.50 -0.18 3.11
N GLU A 131 -12.16 -1.47 3.05
CA GLU A 131 -12.76 -2.48 3.93
C GLU A 131 -12.41 -2.22 5.40
N TYR A 132 -11.17 -1.83 5.69
CA TYR A 132 -10.74 -1.47 7.04
C TYR A 132 -11.54 -0.28 7.58
N GLU A 133 -11.66 0.80 6.81
CA GLU A 133 -12.40 2.01 7.19
C GLU A 133 -13.87 1.70 7.43
N ASN A 134 -14.51 0.98 6.49
CA ASN A 134 -15.89 0.54 6.62
C ASN A 134 -16.11 -0.31 7.88
N ASN A 135 -15.23 -1.26 8.18
CA ASN A 135 -15.34 -2.08 9.38
C ASN A 135 -15.07 -1.26 10.65
N PHE A 136 -14.15 -0.30 10.60
CA PHE A 136 -13.88 0.58 11.73
C PHE A 136 -15.10 1.42 12.10
N GLU A 137 -15.74 2.06 11.12
CA GLU A 137 -16.95 2.87 11.30
C GLU A 137 -18.14 2.04 11.81
N ASN A 138 -18.30 0.83 11.29
CA ASN A 138 -19.42 -0.05 11.62
C ASN A 138 -19.17 -0.97 12.83
N LYS A 139 -18.04 -0.83 13.52
CA LYS A 139 -17.59 -1.74 14.60
C LYS A 139 -17.57 -3.22 14.16
N GLY A 140 -17.25 -3.45 12.89
CA GLY A 140 -17.13 -4.76 12.27
C GLY A 140 -15.84 -5.49 12.64
N ASP A 141 -15.62 -6.62 11.95
CA ASP A 141 -14.44 -7.46 12.14
C ASP A 141 -13.17 -6.77 11.66
N ARG A 142 -12.03 -7.21 12.20
CA ARG A 142 -10.72 -6.66 11.84
C ARG A 142 -10.29 -7.19 10.49
N VAL A 143 -9.60 -6.32 9.73
CA VAL A 143 -9.07 -6.66 8.41
C VAL A 143 -7.62 -7.10 8.56
N CYS A 144 -7.32 -8.27 7.99
CA CYS A 144 -5.96 -8.78 7.90
C CYS A 144 -5.56 -8.80 6.42
N VAL A 145 -4.30 -8.54 6.15
CA VAL A 145 -3.76 -8.56 4.78
C VAL A 145 -2.49 -9.40 4.75
N SER A 146 -2.45 -10.36 3.83
CA SER A 146 -1.23 -11.07 3.49
C SER A 146 -0.52 -10.33 2.37
N LEU A 147 0.74 -9.96 2.61
CA LEU A 147 1.59 -9.23 1.68
C LEU A 147 2.78 -10.10 1.31
N THR A 148 3.08 -10.17 0.01
CA THR A 148 4.32 -10.75 -0.51
C THR A 148 5.05 -9.70 -1.32
N GLY A 149 6.34 -9.54 -1.08
CA GLY A 149 7.11 -8.48 -1.71
C GLY A 149 8.59 -8.48 -1.38
N LYS A 150 9.22 -7.34 -1.64
CA LYS A 150 10.64 -7.08 -1.38
C LYS A 150 10.79 -5.89 -0.44
N THR A 151 11.65 -6.02 0.56
CA THR A 151 12.08 -4.89 1.39
C THR A 151 13.15 -4.11 0.65
N LEU A 152 13.00 -2.79 0.61
CA LEU A 152 13.85 -1.89 -0.15
C LEU A 152 14.56 -0.90 0.77
N ASP A 153 15.81 -0.59 0.42
CA ASP A 153 16.57 0.52 1.00
C ASP A 153 16.96 1.51 -0.10
N ILE A 154 16.84 2.82 0.18
CA ILE A 154 17.12 3.85 -0.82
C ILE A 154 18.64 3.91 -1.04
N GLN A 155 19.07 3.71 -2.28
CA GLN A 155 20.46 3.87 -2.70
C GLN A 155 20.73 5.30 -3.17
N SER A 156 19.89 5.83 -4.06
CA SER A 156 19.96 7.22 -4.54
C SER A 156 18.58 7.77 -4.93
N ALA A 157 18.46 9.10 -4.99
CA ALA A 157 17.30 9.79 -5.55
C ALA A 157 17.78 10.89 -6.51
N GLU A 158 17.82 10.60 -7.80
CA GLU A 158 18.46 11.44 -8.81
C GLU A 158 17.45 12.29 -9.57
N VAL A 159 17.72 13.59 -9.76
CA VAL A 159 16.87 14.45 -10.61
C VAL A 159 17.24 14.25 -12.09
N PRO A 160 16.32 13.83 -12.97
CA PRO A 160 16.62 13.57 -14.37
C PRO A 160 17.32 14.74 -15.07
N GLY A 161 18.41 14.44 -15.78
CA GLY A 161 19.20 15.44 -16.50
C GLY A 161 20.06 16.34 -15.60
N GLN A 162 20.03 16.15 -14.28
CA GLN A 162 20.87 16.85 -13.32
C GLN A 162 21.75 15.82 -12.60
N ASN A 163 23.04 16.10 -12.44
CA ASN A 163 23.94 15.24 -11.66
C ASN A 163 23.80 15.54 -10.16
N ILE A 164 22.55 15.51 -9.66
CA ILE A 164 22.18 15.87 -8.29
C ILE A 164 21.42 14.69 -7.68
N ASP A 165 21.95 14.19 -6.57
CA ASP A 165 21.29 13.22 -5.69
C ASP A 165 20.65 13.96 -4.50
N VAL A 166 19.36 13.78 -4.31
CA VAL A 166 18.57 14.40 -3.24
C VAL A 166 18.20 13.44 -2.12
N LYS A 167 18.77 12.23 -2.08
CA LYS A 167 18.49 11.21 -1.05
C LYS A 167 18.54 11.75 0.38
N GLU A 168 19.52 12.59 0.72
CA GLU A 168 19.69 13.16 2.06
C GLU A 168 18.54 14.11 2.48
N HIS A 169 17.73 14.57 1.53
CA HIS A 169 16.52 15.37 1.79
C HIS A 169 15.26 14.50 1.97
N LEU A 170 15.35 13.20 1.68
CA LEU A 170 14.26 12.26 1.89
C LEU A 170 14.26 11.77 3.33
N GLN A 171 13.08 11.61 3.90
CA GLN A 171 12.95 11.01 5.23
C GLN A 171 13.42 9.55 5.18
N SER A 172 14.27 9.16 6.12
CA SER A 172 14.67 7.76 6.29
C SER A 172 13.44 6.91 6.62
N ARG A 173 13.10 6.01 5.70
CA ARG A 173 11.95 5.10 5.78
C ARG A 173 12.30 3.79 5.09
N THR A 174 11.73 2.69 5.59
CA THR A 174 11.77 1.41 4.89
C THR A 174 10.62 1.36 3.88
N PHE A 175 10.93 1.03 2.63
CA PHE A 175 9.97 0.87 1.55
C PHE A 175 9.78 -0.60 1.21
N HIS A 176 8.62 -0.95 0.67
CA HIS A 176 8.31 -2.31 0.27
C HIS A 176 7.72 -2.31 -1.15
N LEU A 177 8.36 -3.02 -2.08
CA LEU A 177 7.74 -3.35 -3.35
C LEU A 177 6.79 -4.51 -3.12
N ILE A 178 5.50 -4.33 -3.39
CA ILE A 178 4.47 -5.34 -3.15
C ILE A 178 4.12 -6.03 -4.46
N ASN A 179 4.39 -7.33 -4.53
CA ASN A 179 4.08 -8.17 -5.68
C ASN A 179 2.71 -8.83 -5.58
N SER A 180 2.22 -9.03 -4.35
CA SER A 180 0.91 -9.62 -4.11
C SER A 180 0.33 -9.13 -2.79
N SER A 181 -0.97 -8.89 -2.79
CA SER A 181 -1.78 -8.53 -1.63
C SER A 181 -3.03 -9.40 -1.65
N GLU A 182 -3.45 -9.87 -0.48
CA GLU A 182 -4.69 -10.64 -0.31
C GLU A 182 -5.34 -10.27 1.03
N ARG A 183 -6.60 -9.83 0.99
CA ARG A 183 -7.43 -9.67 2.19
C ARG A 183 -7.79 -11.02 2.78
N ILE A 184 -7.63 -11.15 4.10
CA ILE A 184 -7.96 -12.36 4.86
C ILE A 184 -8.80 -11.98 6.07
N ASN A 185 -9.75 -12.84 6.44
CA ASN A 185 -10.52 -12.67 7.66
C ASN A 185 -9.61 -12.84 8.90
N CYS A 186 -9.44 -11.78 9.70
CA CYS A 186 -8.60 -11.85 10.90
C CYS A 186 -9.12 -12.84 11.94
N LYS A 187 -10.44 -13.00 12.09
CA LYS A 187 -11.00 -13.82 13.16
C LYS A 187 -10.57 -15.28 13.03
N SER A 188 -10.68 -15.82 11.82
CA SER A 188 -10.18 -17.18 11.51
C SER A 188 -8.67 -17.35 11.69
N LEU A 189 -7.92 -16.25 11.75
CA LEU A 189 -6.49 -16.29 11.94
C LEU A 189 -6.10 -16.10 13.41
N LEU A 190 -6.93 -15.51 14.25
CA LEU A 190 -6.61 -15.23 15.66
C LEU A 190 -7.11 -16.32 16.62
N ASP A 191 -8.16 -17.06 16.23
CA ASP A 191 -8.66 -18.26 16.90
C ASP A 191 -7.74 -19.49 16.67
#